data_AF-A0AB39HSP1-F1
#
_entry.id   AF-A0AB39HSP1-F1
#
_cell.length_a   1.000
_cell.length_b   1.000
_cell.length_c   1.000
_cell.angle_alpha   90.00
_cell.angle_beta   90.00
_cell.angle_gamma   90.00
#
_symmetry.space_group_name_H-M   'P 1'
#
loop_
_entity.id
_entity.type
_entity.pdbx_description
1 polymer ?
#
loop_
_entity_poly.entity_id
_entity_poly.type
_entity_poly.pdbx_seq_one_letter_code
_entity_poly.pdbx_strand_id
1 'polypeptide(L)'
;MIVVGLAVLCGILVAIIPSRLIINVFSDVNMSYILIDIARWTAVYFLMSMIAFGIAELTRSTIVPLSILIMIPILIATGILQWPEGLRFLPDQASMSLLGTPAYEVTELPPWIAFFTLLAWVVVCIGIYWFSLLRRDS
;
A
#
# COMPACT_ATOMS: atom_id res chain seq x y z
N MET A 1 -2.03 -16.74 -5.19
CA MET A 1 -2.83 -15.55 -4.82
C MET A 1 -3.72 -15.76 -3.60
N ILE A 2 -4.60 -16.77 -3.57
CA ILE A 2 -5.53 -16.99 -2.42
C ILE A 2 -4.79 -17.21 -1.09
N VAL A 3 -3.75 -18.05 -1.09
CA VAL A 3 -2.93 -18.33 0.10
C VAL A 3 -2.23 -17.07 0.63
N VAL A 4 -1.71 -16.23 -0.27
CA VAL A 4 -1.04 -14.97 0.09
C VAL A 4 -2.05 -13.98 0.67
N GLY A 5 -3.23 -13.85 0.05
CA GLY A 5 -4.30 -13.00 0.58
C GLY A 5 -4.74 -13.43 1.97
N LEU A 6 -4.91 -14.73 2.20
CA LEU A 6 -5.25 -15.28 3.52
C LEU A 6 -4.14 -15.03 4.56
N ALA A 7 -2.87 -15.25 4.19
CA ALA A 7 -1.74 -15.02 5.09
C ALA A 7 -1.64 -13.53 5.50
N VAL A 8 -1.84 -12.63 4.54
CA VAL A 8 -1.86 -11.18 4.79
C VAL A 8 -3.03 -10.82 5.72
N LEU A 9 -4.23 -11.34 5.47
CA LEU A 9 -5.38 -11.12 6.34
C LEU A 9 -5.12 -11.60 7.78
N CYS A 10 -4.57 -12.80 7.97
CA CYS A 10 -4.17 -13.28 9.29
C CYS A 10 -3.15 -12.34 9.96
N GLY A 11 -2.15 -11.87 9.23
CA GLY A 11 -1.18 -10.90 9.75
C GLY A 11 -1.83 -9.59 10.18
N ILE A 12 -2.76 -9.07 9.38
CA ILE A 12 -3.53 -7.85 9.70
C ILE A 12 -4.37 -8.05 10.97
N LEU A 13 -5.07 -9.19 11.09
CA LEU A 13 -5.88 -9.50 12.28
C LEU A 13 -5.03 -9.51 13.56
N VAL A 14 -3.83 -10.09 13.50
CA VAL A 14 -2.95 -10.27 14.66
C VAL A 14 -2.19 -8.99 15.01
N ALA A 15 -1.76 -8.19 14.02
CA ALA A 15 -0.91 -7.03 14.26
C ALA A 15 -1.65 -5.69 14.26
N ILE A 16 -2.58 -5.48 13.31
CA ILE A 16 -3.18 -4.16 13.07
C ILE A 16 -4.37 -3.93 14.00
N ILE A 17 -5.26 -4.91 14.16
CA ILE A 17 -6.43 -4.74 15.03
C ILE A 17 -6.04 -4.38 16.46
N PRO A 18 -5.17 -5.13 17.17
CA PRO A 18 -4.84 -4.78 18.55
C PRO A 18 -4.07 -3.46 18.65
N SER A 19 -3.13 -3.17 17.73
CA SER A 19 -2.36 -1.92 17.78
C SER A 19 -3.24 -0.68 17.61
N ARG A 20 -4.16 -0.68 16.63
CA ARG A 20 -5.08 0.44 16.42
C ARG A 20 -6.14 0.55 17.51
N LEU A 21 -6.58 -0.57 18.09
CA LEU A 21 -7.52 -0.56 19.21
C LEU A 21 -6.89 0.07 20.45
N ILE A 22 -5.64 -0.31 20.78
CA ILE A 22 -4.88 0.30 21.88
C ILE A 22 -4.75 1.81 21.66
N ILE A 23 -4.23 2.26 20.50
CA ILE A 23 -3.98 3.68 20.21
C ILE A 23 -5.27 4.52 20.32
N ASN A 24 -6.37 4.04 19.74
CA ASN A 24 -7.61 4.82 19.70
C ASN A 24 -8.37 4.80 21.03
N VAL A 25 -8.28 3.72 21.83
CA VAL A 25 -8.85 3.68 23.19
C VAL A 25 -8.21 4.73 24.08
N PHE A 26 -6.89 4.94 23.97
CA PHE A 26 -6.20 5.98 24.72
C PHE A 26 -6.48 7.41 24.21
N SER A 27 -7.06 7.55 23.02
CA SER A 27 -7.33 8.84 22.39
C SER A 27 -8.78 9.32 22.58
N ASP A 28 -9.60 8.57 23.32
CA ASP A 28 -10.99 8.89 23.70
C ASP A 28 -11.89 9.26 22.50
N VAL A 29 -11.69 8.57 21.37
CA VAL A 29 -12.35 8.86 20.09
C VAL A 29 -13.62 8.02 19.94
N ASN A 30 -14.65 8.57 19.27
CA ASN A 30 -15.90 7.84 19.01
C ASN A 30 -15.67 6.51 18.25
N MET A 31 -16.49 5.51 18.57
CA MET A 31 -16.43 4.15 17.99
C MET A 31 -16.44 4.13 16.44
N SER A 32 -17.15 5.06 15.81
CA SER A 32 -17.21 5.17 14.35
C SER A 32 -15.85 5.51 13.72
N TYR A 33 -15.05 6.36 14.36
CA TYR A 33 -13.71 6.70 13.88
C TYR A 33 -12.76 5.51 14.04
N ILE A 34 -12.88 4.74 15.12
CA ILE A 34 -12.07 3.53 15.36
C ILE A 34 -12.29 2.53 14.22
N LEU A 35 -13.55 2.28 13.84
CA LEU A 35 -13.89 1.36 12.75
C LEU A 35 -13.33 1.82 11.40
N ILE A 36 -13.48 3.12 11.07
CA ILE A 36 -12.95 3.69 9.82
C ILE A 36 -11.43 3.62 9.79
N ASP A 37 -10.78 3.91 10.90
CA ASP A 37 -9.33 3.85 11.04
C ASP A 37 -8.80 2.42 10.83
N ILE A 38 -9.36 1.43 11.54
CA ILE A 38 -9.00 0.03 11.35
C ILE A 38 -9.22 -0.42 9.90
N ALA A 39 -10.33 0.01 9.28
CA ALA A 39 -10.63 -0.31 7.88
C ALA A 39 -9.60 0.29 6.91
N ARG A 40 -9.18 1.55 7.12
CA ARG A 40 -8.16 2.22 6.29
C ARG A 40 -6.82 1.51 6.41
N TRP A 41 -6.37 1.20 7.63
CA TRP A 41 -5.12 0.47 7.87
C TRP A 41 -5.16 -0.92 7.24
N THR A 42 -6.26 -1.64 7.42
CA THR A 42 -6.46 -2.96 6.80
C THR A 42 -6.39 -2.88 5.27
N ALA A 43 -7.09 -1.92 4.66
CA ALA A 43 -7.10 -1.74 3.21
C ALA A 43 -5.70 -1.41 2.68
N VAL A 44 -4.99 -0.48 3.31
CA VAL A 44 -3.64 -0.08 2.91
C VAL A 44 -2.68 -1.27 2.96
N TYR A 45 -2.62 -1.98 4.09
CA TYR A 45 -1.69 -3.10 4.22
C TYR A 45 -2.02 -4.24 3.27
N PHE A 46 -3.31 -4.52 3.07
CA PHE A 46 -3.73 -5.54 2.12
C PHE A 46 -3.34 -5.19 0.68
N LEU A 47 -3.65 -3.97 0.23
CA LEU A 47 -3.35 -3.53 -1.13
C LEU A 47 -1.83 -3.42 -1.37
N MET A 48 -1.08 -2.82 -0.43
CA MET A 48 0.38 -2.73 -0.53
C MET A 48 1.05 -4.11 -0.55
N SER A 49 0.55 -5.06 0.24
CA SER A 49 1.07 -6.45 0.20
C SER A 49 0.82 -7.11 -1.15
N MET A 50 -0.35 -6.87 -1.76
CA MET A 50 -0.67 -7.39 -3.10
C MET A 50 0.20 -6.77 -4.19
N ILE A 51 0.48 -5.46 -4.11
CA ILE A 51 1.40 -4.76 -5.02
C ILE A 51 2.81 -5.35 -4.88
N ALA A 52 3.33 -5.43 -3.65
CA ALA A 52 4.65 -5.99 -3.36
C ALA A 52 4.77 -7.44 -3.84
N PHE A 53 3.74 -8.26 -3.65
CA PHE A 53 3.67 -9.62 -4.16
C PHE A 53 3.74 -9.65 -5.70
N GLY A 54 2.94 -8.84 -6.39
CA GLY A 54 2.96 -8.79 -7.86
C GLY A 54 4.32 -8.39 -8.42
N ILE A 55 4.99 -7.42 -7.79
CA ILE A 55 6.36 -7.00 -8.17
C ILE A 55 7.37 -8.11 -7.87
N ALA A 56 7.28 -8.76 -6.71
CA ALA A 56 8.20 -9.84 -6.32
C ALA A 56 8.13 -11.02 -7.29
N GLU A 57 6.93 -11.40 -7.69
CA GLU A 57 6.70 -12.48 -8.65
C GLU A 57 7.20 -12.12 -10.05
N LEU A 58 6.94 -10.89 -10.51
CA LEU A 58 7.41 -10.43 -11.81
C LEU A 58 8.94 -10.43 -11.91
N THR A 59 9.59 -9.97 -10.85
CA THR A 59 11.06 -9.85 -10.76
C THR A 59 11.74 -11.13 -10.27
N ARG A 60 10.94 -12.11 -9.83
CA ARG A 60 11.38 -13.35 -9.18
C ARG A 60 12.32 -13.09 -7.99
N SER A 61 12.12 -11.97 -7.29
CA SER A 61 12.97 -11.55 -6.19
C SER A 61 12.18 -10.75 -5.16
N THR A 62 12.22 -11.18 -3.91
CA THR A 62 11.65 -10.45 -2.77
C THR A 62 12.45 -9.21 -2.39
N ILE A 63 13.70 -9.12 -2.85
CA ILE A 63 14.57 -7.97 -2.58
C ILE A 63 14.11 -6.75 -3.37
N VAL A 64 13.59 -6.92 -4.60
CA VAL A 64 13.24 -5.80 -5.47
C VAL A 64 12.13 -4.90 -4.89
N PRO A 65 10.97 -5.43 -4.45
CA PRO A 65 9.95 -4.60 -3.78
C PRO A 65 10.51 -3.85 -2.56
N LEU A 66 11.39 -4.51 -1.79
CA LEU A 66 11.99 -3.93 -0.59
C LEU A 66 12.98 -2.81 -0.94
N SER A 67 13.79 -3.00 -1.98
CA SER A 67 14.66 -1.96 -2.53
C SER A 67 13.85 -0.77 -3.04
N ILE A 68 12.72 -1.00 -3.73
CA ILE A 68 11.83 0.07 -4.20
C ILE A 68 11.27 0.87 -3.00
N LEU A 69 10.78 0.17 -1.97
CA LEU A 69 10.22 0.78 -0.77
C LEU A 69 11.23 1.67 -0.04
N ILE A 70 12.52 1.34 -0.08
CA ILE A 70 13.59 2.11 0.55
C ILE A 70 14.07 3.25 -0.37
N MET A 71 14.32 2.95 -1.64
CA MET A 71 14.95 3.88 -2.57
C MET A 71 14.03 5.03 -2.98
N ILE A 72 12.73 4.78 -3.20
CA ILE A 72 11.79 5.83 -3.63
C ILE A 72 11.74 7.00 -2.63
N PRO A 73 11.49 6.78 -1.32
CA PRO A 73 11.49 7.86 -0.35
C PRO A 73 12.83 8.61 -0.28
N ILE A 74 13.96 7.92 -0.42
CA ILE A 74 15.28 8.55 -0.44
C ILE A 74 15.40 9.49 -1.63
N LEU A 75 15.04 9.04 -2.84
CA LEU A 75 15.12 9.85 -4.06
C LEU A 75 14.22 11.09 -4.03
N ILE A 76 13.02 10.95 -3.41
CA ILE A 76 12.10 12.06 -3.18
C ILE A 76 12.72 13.04 -2.16
N ALA A 77 13.20 12.54 -1.02
CA ALA A 77 13.76 13.34 0.06
C ALA A 77 15.02 14.11 -0.36
N THR A 78 15.88 13.52 -1.20
CA THR A 78 17.07 14.19 -1.74
C THR A 78 16.74 15.17 -2.87
N GLY A 79 15.47 15.28 -3.28
CA GLY A 79 15.04 16.17 -4.35
C GLY A 79 15.59 15.80 -5.73
N ILE A 80 16.03 14.55 -5.92
CA ILE A 80 16.47 14.05 -7.23
C ILE A 80 15.26 13.86 -8.14
N LEU A 81 14.14 13.42 -7.56
CA LEU A 81 12.88 13.21 -8.27
C LEU A 81 11.92 14.36 -7.94
N GLN A 82 11.89 15.41 -8.78
CA GLN A 82 11.06 16.60 -8.57
C GLN A 82 9.81 16.64 -9.46
N TRP A 83 8.99 15.58 -9.41
CA TRP A 83 7.72 15.55 -10.12
C TRP A 83 6.53 15.28 -9.19
N PRO A 84 6.10 16.30 -8.41
CA PRO A 84 5.08 16.13 -7.37
C PRO A 84 3.78 15.55 -7.91
N GLU A 85 3.42 15.93 -9.14
CA GLU A 85 2.18 15.52 -9.76
C GLU A 85 2.10 14.03 -10.08
N GLY A 86 3.23 13.40 -10.44
CA GLY A 86 3.31 11.96 -10.66
C GLY A 86 3.57 11.20 -9.36
N LEU A 87 4.39 11.78 -8.48
CA LEU A 87 4.79 11.17 -7.20
C LEU A 87 3.61 10.84 -6.28
N ARG A 88 2.58 11.71 -6.25
CA ARG A 88 1.37 11.46 -5.45
C ARG A 88 0.66 10.15 -5.78
N PHE A 89 0.81 9.65 -7.01
CA PHE A 89 0.19 8.39 -7.43
C PHE A 89 1.05 7.16 -7.18
N LEU A 90 2.25 7.31 -6.60
CA LEU A 90 3.05 6.17 -6.20
C LEU A 90 2.37 5.41 -5.06
N PRO A 91 2.53 4.08 -4.99
CA PRO A 91 1.89 3.26 -3.96
C PRO A 91 2.18 3.72 -2.54
N ASP A 92 3.41 4.15 -2.26
CA ASP A 92 3.81 4.65 -0.94
C ASP A 92 3.10 5.98 -0.59
N GLN A 93 3.10 6.96 -1.50
CA GLN A 93 2.46 8.26 -1.28
C GLN A 93 0.94 8.15 -1.18
N ALA A 94 0.33 7.31 -2.03
CA ALA A 94 -1.10 7.03 -1.96
C ALA A 94 -1.48 6.33 -0.65
N SER A 95 -0.66 5.38 -0.17
CA SER A 95 -0.90 4.71 1.10
C SER A 95 -0.89 5.68 2.28
N MET A 96 0.11 6.57 2.33
CA MET A 96 0.24 7.59 3.37
C MET A 96 -0.91 8.59 3.33
N SER A 97 -1.35 9.00 2.14
CA SER A 97 -2.52 9.86 1.97
C SER A 97 -3.81 9.18 2.45
N LEU A 98 -4.01 7.88 2.18
CA LEU A 98 -5.17 7.13 2.65
C LEU A 98 -5.19 6.97 4.18
N LEU A 99 -4.03 6.87 4.81
CA LEU A 99 -3.89 6.85 6.28
C LEU A 99 -4.09 8.23 6.91
N GLY A 100 -4.22 9.30 6.12
CA GLY A 100 -4.34 10.67 6.62
C GLY A 100 -3.02 11.25 7.12
N THR A 101 -1.89 10.68 6.68
CA THR A 101 -0.54 11.11 7.07
C THR A 101 0.34 11.29 5.83
N PRO A 102 -0.02 12.18 4.88
CA PRO A 102 0.78 12.41 3.69
C PRO A 102 2.20 12.87 4.05
N ALA A 103 3.21 12.37 3.34
CA ALA A 103 4.60 12.74 3.60
C ALA A 103 4.89 14.21 3.31
N TYR A 104 4.22 14.76 2.29
CA TYR A 104 4.33 16.16 1.88
C TYR A 104 2.94 16.68 1.48
N GLU A 105 2.62 17.93 1.77
CA GLU A 105 1.33 18.55 1.39
C GLU A 105 1.11 18.49 -0.13
N VAL A 106 2.18 18.61 -0.92
CA VAL A 106 2.11 18.54 -2.39
C VAL A 106 1.78 17.15 -2.94
N THR A 107 1.96 16.09 -2.14
CA THR A 107 1.62 14.71 -2.52
C THR A 107 0.31 14.23 -1.91
N GLU A 108 -0.40 15.08 -1.19
CA GLU A 108 -1.67 14.73 -0.57
C GLU A 108 -2.74 14.38 -1.62
N LEU A 109 -3.38 13.24 -1.41
CA LEU A 109 -4.54 12.81 -2.19
C LEU A 109 -5.78 12.67 -1.30
N PRO A 110 -6.96 13.05 -1.82
CA PRO A 110 -8.22 12.68 -1.19
C PRO A 110 -8.28 11.17 -0.93
N PRO A 111 -8.79 10.71 0.23
CA PRO A 111 -8.76 9.29 0.61
C PRO A 111 -9.33 8.34 -0.45
N TRP A 112 -10.41 8.73 -1.12
CA TRP A 112 -11.02 7.92 -2.17
C TRP A 112 -10.10 7.76 -3.39
N ILE A 113 -9.41 8.84 -3.80
CA ILE A 113 -8.47 8.81 -4.92
C ILE A 113 -7.26 7.96 -4.57
N ALA A 114 -6.75 8.11 -3.34
CA ALA A 114 -5.65 7.29 -2.82
C ALA A 114 -6.00 5.79 -2.84
N PHE A 115 -7.22 5.43 -2.41
CA PHE A 115 -7.71 4.04 -2.45
C PHE A 115 -7.78 3.49 -3.89
N PHE A 116 -8.39 4.23 -4.83
CA PHE A 116 -8.47 3.79 -6.22
C PHE A 116 -7.11 3.71 -6.90
N THR A 117 -6.17 4.59 -6.52
CA THR A 117 -4.79 4.56 -7.00
C THR A 117 -4.11 3.25 -6.59
N LEU A 118 -4.22 2.87 -5.31
CA LEU A 118 -3.69 1.59 -4.83
C LEU A 118 -4.35 0.41 -5.53
N LEU A 119 -5.67 0.46 -5.73
CA LEU A 119 -6.41 -0.59 -6.44
C LEU A 119 -5.92 -0.72 -7.89
N ALA A 120 -5.72 0.40 -8.60
CA ALA A 120 -5.19 0.41 -9.96
C ALA A 120 -3.79 -0.24 -10.01
N TRP A 121 -2.91 0.07 -9.05
CA TRP A 121 -1.60 -0.58 -8.96
C TRP A 121 -1.69 -2.08 -8.72
N VAL A 122 -2.58 -2.53 -7.85
CA VAL A 122 -2.84 -3.97 -7.63
C VAL A 122 -3.24 -4.64 -8.95
N VAL A 123 -4.18 -4.05 -9.68
CA VAL A 123 -4.64 -4.57 -10.98
C VAL A 123 -3.51 -4.61 -11.99
N VAL A 124 -2.69 -3.56 -12.07
CA VAL A 124 -1.54 -3.51 -13.00
C VAL A 124 -0.50 -4.57 -12.65
N CYS A 125 -0.04 -4.64 -11.39
CA CYS A 125 1.01 -5.58 -10.98
C CYS A 125 0.57 -7.04 -11.16
N ILE A 126 -0.64 -7.37 -10.71
CA ILE A 126 -1.18 -8.73 -10.83
C ILE A 126 -1.52 -9.05 -12.29
N GLY A 127 -2.08 -8.08 -13.04
CA GLY A 127 -2.43 -8.25 -14.45
C GLY A 127 -1.21 -8.52 -15.32
N ILE A 128 -0.12 -7.77 -15.11
CA ILE A 128 1.16 -8.00 -15.81
C ILE A 128 1.72 -9.38 -15.45
N TYR A 129 1.68 -9.77 -14.18
CA TYR A 129 2.10 -11.11 -13.75
C TYR A 129 1.29 -12.21 -14.44
N TRP A 130 -0.03 -12.10 -14.45
CA TRP A 130 -0.91 -13.07 -15.11
C TRP A 130 -0.65 -13.16 -16.61
N PHE A 131 -0.49 -12.02 -17.28
CA PHE A 131 -0.16 -11.97 -18.70
C PHE A 131 1.20 -12.61 -19.00
N SER A 132 2.19 -12.39 -18.14
CA SER A 132 3.52 -13.02 -18.23
C SER A 132 3.44 -14.54 -18.12
N LEU A 133 2.59 -15.07 -17.23
CA LEU A 133 2.33 -16.52 -17.12
C LEU A 133 1.68 -17.08 -18.38
N LEU A 134 0.60 -16.45 -18.87
CA LEU A 134 -0.10 -16.90 -20.07
C LEU A 134 0.82 -16.98 -21.30
N ARG A 135 1.72 -16.00 -21.46
CA ARG A 135 2.69 -15.99 -22.56
C ARG A 135 3.80 -17.03 -22.39
N ARG A 136 4.08 -17.49 -21.16
CA ARG A 136 5.10 -18.52 -20.90
C ARG A 136 4.60 -19.91 -21.28
N ASP A 137 3.30 -20.13 -21.17
CA ASP A 137 2.66 -21.43 -21.42
C ASP A 137 2.22 -21.62 -22.88
N SER A 138 2.41 -20.60 -23.75
CA SER A 138 2.20 -20.66 -25.21
C SER A 138 3.51 -20.91 -25.95
#